data_AF-A0A8C9EW78-F1
#
_entry.id   AF-A0A8C9EW78-F1
#
_cell.length_a   1.000
_cell.length_b   1.000
_cell.length_c   1.000
_cell.angle_alpha   90.00
_cell.angle_beta   90.00
_cell.angle_gamma   90.00
#
_symmetry.space_group_name_H-M   'P 1'
#
loop_
_entity.id
_entity.type
_entity.pdbx_description
1 polymer ?
#
loop_
_entity_poly.entity_id
_entity_poly.type
_entity_poly.pdbx_seq_one_letter_code
_entity_poly.pdbx_strand_id
1 'polypeptide(L)'
;MAPYNCSLPCVEGCACDSGYLLYNNQCVPSQQCGCWHNGQHYPVGSEFWTDNTCSSKCTCPTRGGKVQCSSASCPAGQFCGVQNGKPECLEHSYGICHVHGDPHYNTFDKVTHDFMGNCTYTLAKVCSNTSVPYFNVEAKNEHRGNPQVSYVREVVVDVYGELPDLAGERSRRSHQREQ
;
A
#
# COMPACT_ATOMS: atom_id res chain seq x y z
N MET A 1 -36.30 -1.29 18.24
CA MET A 1 -36.89 -1.14 19.59
C MET A 1 -37.86 0.04 19.54
N ALA A 2 -39.06 -0.09 20.10
CA ALA A 2 -39.83 1.11 20.42
C ALA A 2 -39.04 1.91 21.48
N PRO A 3 -38.97 3.25 21.39
CA PRO A 3 -38.32 4.06 22.41
C PRO A 3 -38.94 3.82 23.78
N TYR A 4 -38.16 3.96 24.86
CA TYR A 4 -38.68 3.82 26.23
C TYR A 4 -39.88 4.75 26.49
N ASN A 5 -39.90 5.89 25.79
CA ASN A 5 -41.04 6.79 25.65
C ASN A 5 -41.76 6.51 24.33
N CYS A 6 -42.54 5.45 24.27
CA CYS A 6 -43.57 5.31 23.25
C CYS A 6 -44.92 5.54 23.92
N SER A 7 -45.57 6.66 23.61
CA SER A 7 -46.87 7.02 24.19
C SER A 7 -48.05 6.27 23.57
N LEU A 8 -47.79 5.41 22.60
CA LEU A 8 -48.82 4.61 21.93
C LEU A 8 -49.13 3.36 22.76
N PRO A 9 -50.40 2.92 22.78
CA PRO A 9 -50.77 1.68 23.45
C PRO A 9 -50.09 0.48 22.80
N CYS A 10 -49.73 -0.51 23.62
CA CYS A 10 -49.22 -1.78 23.12
C CYS A 10 -50.26 -2.44 22.20
N VAL A 11 -49.79 -3.01 21.10
CA VAL A 11 -50.58 -3.82 20.17
C VAL A 11 -50.01 -5.23 20.15
N GLU A 12 -50.83 -6.22 19.79
CA GLU A 12 -50.37 -7.59 19.63
C GLU A 12 -49.33 -7.69 18.52
N GLY A 13 -48.23 -8.40 18.79
CA GLY A 13 -47.13 -8.58 17.84
C GLY A 13 -46.00 -9.41 18.42
N CYS A 14 -45.04 -9.78 17.58
CA CYS A 14 -43.84 -10.50 17.99
C CYS A 14 -42.75 -9.51 18.43
N ALA A 15 -42.16 -9.78 19.59
CA ALA A 15 -41.02 -9.03 20.12
C ALA A 15 -39.88 -10.00 20.47
N CYS A 16 -38.65 -9.47 20.53
CA CYS A 16 -37.52 -10.25 21.01
C CYS A 16 -37.56 -10.42 22.53
N ASP A 17 -37.07 -11.56 22.99
CA ASP A 17 -36.93 -11.83 24.43
C ASP A 17 -36.04 -10.81 25.12
N SER A 18 -36.23 -10.66 26.43
CA SER A 18 -35.39 -9.80 27.26
C SER A 18 -33.92 -10.16 27.09
N GLY A 19 -33.09 -9.16 26.78
CA GLY A 19 -31.67 -9.36 26.50
C GLY A 19 -31.32 -9.52 25.01
N TYR A 20 -32.32 -9.56 24.11
CA TYR A 20 -32.14 -9.59 22.66
C TYR A 20 -32.71 -8.33 21.99
N LEU A 21 -32.18 -7.99 20.82
CA LEU A 21 -32.57 -6.83 20.04
C LEU A 21 -32.92 -7.24 18.61
N LEU A 22 -34.01 -6.68 18.08
CA LEU A 22 -34.44 -6.96 16.71
C LEU A 22 -33.50 -6.27 15.72
N TYR A 23 -32.82 -7.06 14.89
CA TYR A 23 -31.93 -6.63 13.81
C TYR A 23 -32.19 -7.51 12.58
N ASN A 24 -32.50 -6.90 11.42
CA ASN A 24 -32.83 -7.62 10.17
C ASN A 24 -33.84 -8.78 10.36
N ASN A 25 -34.94 -8.51 11.08
CA ASN A 25 -35.99 -9.49 11.39
C ASN A 25 -35.53 -10.71 12.22
N GLN A 26 -34.37 -10.62 12.87
CA GLN A 26 -33.82 -11.61 13.78
C GLN A 26 -33.55 -10.98 15.15
N CYS A 27 -33.68 -11.78 16.21
CA CYS A 27 -33.34 -11.35 17.55
C CYS A 27 -31.87 -11.68 17.83
N VAL A 28 -31.03 -10.65 17.90
CA VAL A 28 -29.59 -10.81 18.22
C VAL A 28 -29.33 -10.49 19.69
N PRO A 29 -28.42 -11.21 20.38
CA PRO A 29 -28.08 -10.89 21.76
C PRO A 29 -27.65 -9.42 21.87
N SER A 30 -28.23 -8.69 22.82
CA SER A 30 -27.91 -7.28 23.05
C SER A 30 -26.41 -7.05 23.32
N GLN A 31 -25.70 -8.06 23.79
CA GLN A 31 -24.24 -8.09 23.98
C GLN A 31 -23.46 -7.96 22.67
N GLN A 32 -24.05 -8.35 21.54
CA GLN A 32 -23.46 -8.25 20.20
C GLN A 32 -23.71 -6.88 19.54
N CYS A 33 -24.40 -5.96 20.23
CA CYS A 33 -24.52 -4.59 19.75
C CYS A 33 -23.19 -3.85 19.89
N GLY A 34 -22.45 -3.79 18.79
CA GLY A 34 -21.27 -2.95 18.64
C GLY A 34 -21.62 -1.51 18.27
N CYS A 35 -20.68 -0.87 17.60
CA CYS A 35 -20.81 0.47 17.06
C CYS A 35 -21.08 0.40 15.55
N TRP A 36 -21.71 1.44 15.02
CA TRP A 36 -21.90 1.62 13.58
C TRP A 36 -21.08 2.81 13.10
N HIS A 37 -20.34 2.61 12.02
CA HIS A 37 -19.58 3.67 11.36
C HIS A 37 -19.62 3.46 9.84
N ASN A 38 -20.04 4.47 9.09
CA ASN A 38 -20.19 4.45 7.63
C ASN A 38 -20.93 3.22 7.07
N GLY A 39 -21.99 2.78 7.77
CA GLY A 39 -22.80 1.63 7.35
C GLY A 39 -22.18 0.26 7.63
N GLN A 40 -21.05 0.21 8.35
CA GLN A 40 -20.41 -1.02 8.80
C GLN A 40 -20.51 -1.18 10.33
N HIS A 41 -20.72 -2.42 10.78
CA HIS A 41 -20.77 -2.79 12.19
C HIS A 41 -19.39 -3.17 12.71
N TYR A 42 -19.10 -2.74 13.94
CA TYR A 42 -17.84 -2.96 14.64
C TYR A 42 -18.10 -3.47 16.07
N PRO A 43 -17.63 -4.66 16.45
CA PRO A 43 -17.81 -5.21 17.79
C PRO A 43 -17.23 -4.30 18.88
N VAL A 44 -17.80 -4.39 20.10
CA VAL A 44 -17.23 -3.68 21.25
C VAL A 44 -15.78 -4.15 21.49
N GLY A 45 -14.88 -3.19 21.69
CA GLY A 45 -13.44 -3.42 21.86
C GLY A 45 -12.65 -3.53 20.55
N SER A 46 -13.30 -3.52 19.38
CA SER A 46 -12.58 -3.55 18.11
C SER A 46 -11.86 -2.23 17.84
N GLU A 47 -10.68 -2.32 17.23
CA GLU A 47 -9.97 -1.18 16.64
C GLU A 47 -9.87 -1.33 15.12
N PHE A 48 -9.98 -0.23 14.39
CA PHE A 48 -9.94 -0.24 12.93
C PHE A 48 -9.50 1.11 12.36
N TRP A 49 -8.98 1.10 11.14
CA TRP A 49 -8.63 2.30 10.37
C TRP A 49 -9.83 2.78 9.56
N THR A 50 -10.03 4.10 9.46
CA THR A 50 -11.12 4.70 8.69
C THR A 50 -10.74 5.11 7.27
N ASP A 51 -9.46 5.06 6.94
CA ASP A 51 -8.92 5.50 5.66
C ASP A 51 -7.78 4.59 5.20
N ASN A 52 -7.50 4.60 3.89
CA ASN A 52 -6.44 3.81 3.27
C ASN A 52 -5.03 4.41 3.47
N THR A 53 -4.91 5.46 4.28
CA THR A 53 -3.64 6.12 4.62
C THR A 53 -3.22 5.84 6.06
N CYS A 54 -4.01 5.07 6.80
CA CYS A 54 -3.81 4.77 8.22
C CYS A 54 -3.62 6.06 9.04
N SER A 55 -4.38 7.11 8.71
CA SER A 55 -4.26 8.43 9.35
C SER A 55 -5.22 8.61 10.53
N SER A 56 -6.33 7.88 10.53
CA SER A 56 -7.34 7.91 11.58
C SER A 56 -7.69 6.48 12.03
N LYS A 57 -7.47 6.22 13.31
CA LYS A 57 -7.77 4.95 13.97
C LYS A 57 -8.93 5.14 14.94
N CYS A 58 -9.91 4.25 14.87
CA CYS A 58 -11.11 4.30 15.69
C CYS A 58 -11.27 3.05 16.55
N THR A 59 -11.97 3.22 17.67
CA THR A 59 -12.35 2.14 18.58
C THR A 59 -13.86 2.17 18.83
N CYS A 60 -14.43 1.00 19.12
CA CYS A 60 -15.80 0.89 19.63
C CYS A 60 -15.76 0.67 21.15
N PRO A 61 -15.90 1.72 21.98
CA PRO A 61 -15.63 1.60 23.42
C PRO A 61 -16.75 0.87 24.18
N THR A 62 -18.00 1.07 23.78
CA THR A 62 -19.18 0.58 24.51
C THR A 62 -20.28 0.11 23.58
N ARG A 63 -21.14 -0.77 24.10
CA ARG A 63 -22.29 -1.32 23.38
C ARG A 63 -23.22 -0.20 22.90
N GLY A 64 -23.50 -0.17 21.59
CA GLY A 64 -24.40 0.84 20.99
C GLY A 64 -23.87 2.28 21.09
N GLY A 65 -22.60 2.46 21.46
CA GLY A 65 -21.95 3.76 21.53
C GLY A 65 -21.57 4.30 20.15
N LYS A 66 -21.10 5.56 20.13
CA LYS A 66 -20.42 6.12 18.97
C LYS A 66 -18.96 5.65 18.96
N VAL A 67 -18.41 5.44 17.76
CA VAL A 67 -16.98 5.17 17.60
C VAL A 67 -16.16 6.37 18.07
N GLN A 68 -15.01 6.11 18.67
CA GLN A 68 -14.06 7.12 19.10
C GLN A 68 -12.81 7.03 18.24
N CYS A 69 -12.47 8.13 17.57
CA CYS A 69 -11.40 8.18 16.58
C CYS A 69 -10.32 9.18 16.99
N SER A 70 -9.08 8.86 16.64
CA SER A 70 -7.92 9.71 16.86
C SER A 70 -6.97 9.60 15.68
N SER A 71 -6.24 10.68 15.42
CA SER A 71 -5.13 10.66 14.48
C SER A 71 -4.08 9.64 14.91
N ALA A 72 -3.64 8.79 14.00
CA ALA A 72 -2.62 7.78 14.24
C ALA A 72 -1.80 7.56 12.96
N SER A 73 -0.73 6.79 13.08
CA SER A 73 0.09 6.35 11.97
C SER A 73 0.61 4.94 12.24
N CYS A 74 1.05 4.24 11.19
CA CYS A 74 1.68 2.94 11.37
C CYS A 74 2.96 3.06 12.22
N PRO A 75 3.29 2.01 13.00
CA PRO A 75 4.58 1.92 13.70
C PRO A 75 5.77 2.08 12.75
N ALA A 76 6.92 2.48 13.30
CA ALA A 76 8.15 2.55 12.52
C ALA A 76 8.50 1.17 11.94
N GLY A 77 8.86 1.12 10.66
CA GLY A 77 9.16 -0.14 9.95
C GLY A 77 7.93 -0.78 9.28
N GLN A 78 6.75 -0.18 9.40
CA GLN A 78 5.54 -0.62 8.72
C GLN A 78 5.00 0.48 7.79
N PHE A 79 4.33 0.06 6.73
CA PHE A 79 3.59 0.94 5.82
C PHE A 79 2.10 0.63 5.86
N CYS A 80 1.27 1.62 5.51
CA CYS A 80 -0.17 1.41 5.37
C CYS A 80 -0.46 0.68 4.05
N GLY A 81 -0.95 -0.55 4.14
CA GLY A 81 -1.42 -1.34 3.00
C GLY A 81 -2.89 -1.72 3.17
N VAL A 82 -3.48 -2.32 2.13
CA VAL A 82 -4.85 -2.87 2.20
C VAL A 82 -4.76 -4.38 2.09
N GLN A 83 -5.19 -5.10 3.12
CA GLN A 83 -5.26 -6.56 3.15
C GLN A 83 -6.71 -6.98 3.35
N ASN A 84 -7.22 -7.89 2.50
CA ASN A 84 -8.63 -8.33 2.51
C ASN A 84 -9.65 -7.18 2.46
N GLY A 85 -9.33 -6.09 1.76
CA GLY A 85 -10.19 -4.91 1.64
C GLY A 85 -10.21 -4.00 2.87
N LYS A 86 -9.37 -4.24 3.87
CA LYS A 86 -9.23 -3.39 5.06
C LYS A 86 -7.83 -2.77 5.12
N PRO A 87 -7.69 -1.48 5.51
CA PRO A 87 -6.38 -0.90 5.76
C PRO A 87 -5.73 -1.58 6.95
N GLU A 88 -4.46 -1.94 6.82
CA GLU A 88 -3.64 -2.57 7.87
C GLU A 88 -2.19 -2.07 7.77
N CYS A 89 -1.49 -2.05 8.91
CA CYS A 89 -0.06 -1.74 8.92
C CYS A 89 0.71 -3.03 8.62
N LEU A 90 1.41 -3.03 7.49
CA LEU A 90 2.16 -4.17 6.99
C LEU A 90 3.66 -3.90 7.15
N GLU A 91 4.41 -4.93 7.50
CA GLU A 91 5.88 -4.87 7.49
C GLU A 91 6.39 -4.48 6.10
N HIS A 92 7.47 -3.70 6.03
CA HIS A 92 8.16 -3.46 4.77
C HIS A 92 8.74 -4.77 4.21
N SER A 93 7.97 -5.50 3.41
CA SER A 93 8.52 -6.55 2.56
C SER A 93 9.17 -5.90 1.35
N TYR A 94 10.50 -5.85 1.30
CA TYR A 94 11.21 -5.40 0.12
C TYR A 94 11.42 -6.59 -0.84
N GLY A 95 11.12 -6.39 -2.12
CA GLY A 95 11.60 -7.24 -3.20
C GLY A 95 12.88 -6.66 -3.79
N ILE A 96 13.82 -7.50 -4.19
CA ILE A 96 15.04 -7.07 -4.89
C ILE A 96 14.94 -7.52 -6.35
N CYS A 97 14.96 -6.55 -7.27
CA CYS A 97 15.25 -6.80 -8.68
C CYS A 97 16.76 -6.64 -8.89
N HIS A 98 17.41 -7.62 -9.51
CA HIS A 98 18.87 -7.65 -9.67
C HIS A 98 19.26 -7.83 -11.13
N VAL A 99 20.16 -6.99 -11.62
CA VAL A 99 20.72 -7.07 -12.97
C VAL A 99 22.24 -7.20 -12.87
N HIS A 100 22.81 -8.24 -13.48
CA HIS A 100 24.25 -8.47 -13.46
C HIS A 100 24.78 -8.98 -14.79
N GLY A 101 26.05 -8.68 -15.07
CA GLY A 101 26.80 -9.29 -16.16
C GLY A 101 26.24 -9.00 -17.56
N ASP A 102 25.91 -10.08 -18.27
CA ASP A 102 25.56 -10.21 -19.69
C ASP A 102 24.06 -10.48 -19.92
N PRO A 103 23.26 -9.42 -19.92
CA PRO A 103 22.54 -9.08 -18.72
C PRO A 103 21.54 -10.18 -18.32
N HIS A 104 21.80 -10.76 -17.15
CA HIS A 104 20.88 -11.63 -16.43
C HIS A 104 19.99 -10.78 -15.51
N TYR A 105 18.68 -10.89 -15.70
CA TYR A 105 17.66 -10.16 -14.96
C TYR A 105 16.98 -11.09 -13.96
N ASN A 106 16.97 -10.72 -12.69
CA ASN A 106 16.18 -11.38 -11.66
C ASN A 106 15.08 -10.43 -11.21
N THR A 107 13.83 -10.82 -11.44
CA THR A 107 12.65 -10.02 -11.11
C THR A 107 12.35 -10.02 -9.60
N PHE A 108 11.43 -9.15 -9.16
CA PHE A 108 11.02 -9.06 -7.75
C PHE A 108 10.40 -10.37 -7.20
N ASP A 109 9.79 -11.17 -8.06
CA ASP A 109 9.25 -12.51 -7.80
C ASP A 109 10.28 -13.64 -7.98
N LYS A 110 11.56 -13.28 -8.14
CA LYS A 110 12.72 -14.20 -8.24
C LYS A 110 12.75 -15.05 -9.51
N VAL A 111 12.15 -14.56 -10.60
CA VAL A 111 12.25 -15.18 -11.92
C VAL A 111 13.48 -14.65 -12.65
N THR A 112 14.25 -15.56 -13.25
CA THR A 112 15.45 -15.21 -14.00
C THR A 112 15.15 -15.15 -15.50
N HIS A 113 15.65 -14.10 -16.18
CA HIS A 113 15.56 -13.90 -17.62
C HIS A 113 16.89 -13.46 -18.20
N ASP A 114 17.20 -13.93 -19.41
CA ASP A 114 18.38 -13.52 -20.16
C ASP A 114 17.93 -12.72 -21.38
N PHE A 115 18.47 -11.51 -21.52
CA PHE A 115 18.00 -10.62 -22.59
C PHE A 115 19.15 -9.78 -23.19
N MET A 116 19.57 -10.16 -24.39
CA MET A 116 20.71 -9.58 -25.10
C MET A 116 20.32 -8.36 -25.97
N GLY A 117 19.54 -7.44 -25.42
CA GLY A 117 19.15 -6.19 -26.10
C GLY A 117 20.18 -5.07 -25.91
N ASN A 118 20.29 -4.13 -26.86
CA ASN A 118 21.26 -3.01 -26.85
C ASN A 118 20.61 -1.61 -26.76
N CYS A 119 19.33 -1.55 -26.39
CA CYS A 119 18.62 -0.29 -26.17
C CYS A 119 18.61 0.09 -24.68
N THR A 120 17.88 1.16 -24.37
CA THR A 120 17.46 1.49 -23.00
C THR A 120 16.16 0.75 -22.68
N TYR A 121 16.10 0.12 -21.51
CA TYR A 121 14.95 -0.66 -21.04
C TYR A 121 14.53 -0.23 -19.64
N THR A 122 13.22 -0.17 -19.41
CA THR A 122 12.66 0.07 -18.07
C THR A 122 12.78 -1.18 -17.21
N LEU A 123 13.49 -1.07 -16.09
CA LEU A 123 13.62 -2.15 -15.09
C LEU A 123 12.47 -2.14 -14.08
N ALA A 124 12.11 -0.96 -13.59
CA ALA A 124 11.04 -0.78 -12.62
C ALA A 124 10.44 0.61 -12.77
N LYS A 125 9.11 0.68 -12.83
CA LYS A 125 8.37 1.93 -12.94
C LYS A 125 7.04 1.81 -12.22
N VAL A 126 6.60 2.91 -11.61
CA VAL A 126 5.24 2.98 -11.05
C VAL A 126 4.22 2.89 -12.17
N CYS A 127 3.40 1.84 -12.16
CA CYS A 127 2.19 1.75 -12.99
C CYS A 127 1.10 2.66 -12.41
N SER A 128 0.18 3.15 -13.25
CA SER A 128 -0.83 4.16 -12.90
C SER A 128 -1.66 3.84 -11.65
N ASN A 129 -2.19 4.88 -10.99
CA ASN A 129 -3.09 4.84 -9.82
C ASN A 129 -2.54 4.09 -8.59
N THR A 130 -1.42 4.56 -8.04
CA THR A 130 -0.92 4.07 -6.75
C THR A 130 -0.69 5.22 -5.76
N SER A 131 -0.60 4.89 -4.48
CA SER A 131 -0.22 5.82 -3.39
C SER A 131 1.30 6.06 -3.31
N VAL A 132 2.08 5.41 -4.17
CA VAL A 132 3.54 5.47 -4.18
C VAL A 132 3.98 6.65 -5.06
N PRO A 133 4.93 7.50 -4.60
CA PRO A 133 5.45 8.57 -5.44
C PRO A 133 6.07 8.02 -6.73
N TYR A 134 5.99 8.80 -7.80
CA TYR A 134 6.51 8.39 -9.10
C TYR A 134 8.02 8.12 -9.05
N PHE A 135 8.40 6.98 -9.63
CA PHE A 135 9.78 6.67 -9.98
C PHE A 135 9.84 5.87 -11.28
N ASN A 136 10.97 5.98 -11.97
CA ASN A 136 11.32 5.19 -13.15
C ASN A 136 12.81 4.84 -13.11
N VAL A 137 13.12 3.55 -13.22
CA VAL A 137 14.48 3.02 -13.28
C VAL A 137 14.69 2.42 -14.66
N GLU A 138 15.66 2.94 -15.39
CA GLU A 138 16.04 2.47 -16.72
C GLU A 138 17.48 1.97 -16.73
N ALA A 139 17.74 0.93 -17.51
CA ALA A 139 19.08 0.45 -17.79
C ALA A 139 19.36 0.55 -19.28
N LYS A 140 20.49 1.16 -19.61
CA LYS A 140 21.01 1.25 -20.96
C LYS A 140 22.04 0.16 -21.18
N ASN A 141 21.76 -0.70 -22.15
CA ASN A 141 22.65 -1.78 -22.53
C ASN A 141 23.49 -1.39 -23.74
N GLU A 142 24.69 -1.94 -23.86
CA GLU A 142 25.57 -1.75 -25.01
C GLU A 142 26.30 -3.04 -25.41
N HIS A 143 26.75 -3.11 -26.66
CA HIS A 143 27.67 -4.14 -27.11
C HIS A 143 29.11 -3.69 -26.89
N ARG A 144 29.96 -4.61 -26.42
CA ARG A 144 31.40 -4.36 -26.21
C ARG A 144 32.23 -5.21 -27.17
N GLY A 145 32.16 -4.87 -28.46
CA GLY A 145 32.90 -5.56 -29.54
C GLY A 145 32.23 -6.83 -30.08
N ASN A 146 31.43 -7.54 -29.27
CA ASN A 146 30.61 -8.67 -29.73
C ASN A 146 29.12 -8.29 -29.78
N PRO A 147 28.46 -8.30 -30.96
CA PRO A 147 27.04 -7.94 -31.07
C PRO A 147 26.06 -9.02 -30.61
N GLN A 148 26.55 -10.21 -30.21
CA GLN A 148 25.71 -11.29 -29.67
C GLN A 148 25.44 -11.16 -28.17
N VAL A 149 26.17 -10.27 -27.47
CA VAL A 149 26.09 -10.12 -26.02
C VAL A 149 26.04 -8.64 -25.66
N SER A 150 25.11 -8.27 -24.78
CA SER A 150 25.00 -6.92 -24.28
C SER A 150 25.34 -6.83 -22.80
N TYR A 151 25.73 -5.64 -22.35
CA TYR A 151 26.12 -5.35 -20.98
C TYR A 151 25.43 -4.07 -20.52
N VAL A 152 25.08 -4.01 -19.23
CA VAL A 152 24.62 -2.75 -18.63
C VAL A 152 25.77 -1.75 -18.65
N ARG A 153 25.54 -0.60 -19.28
CA ARG A 153 26.47 0.52 -19.32
C ARG A 153 26.14 1.54 -18.25
N GLU A 154 24.86 1.87 -18.14
CA GLU A 154 24.36 3.01 -17.38
C GLU A 154 22.97 2.69 -16.82
N VAL A 155 22.72 3.18 -15.60
CA VAL A 155 21.42 3.08 -14.94
C VAL A 155 20.95 4.50 -14.64
N VAL A 156 19.76 4.83 -15.12
CA VAL A 156 19.12 6.12 -14.90
C VAL A 156 17.97 5.93 -13.91
N VAL A 157 17.99 6.70 -12.83
CA VAL A 157 16.96 6.67 -11.79
C VAL A 157 16.28 8.03 -11.76
N ASP A 158 15.04 8.09 -12.20
CA ASP A 158 14.17 9.25 -12.10
C ASP A 158 13.26 9.06 -10.89
N VAL A 159 13.37 9.95 -9.91
CA VAL A 159 12.51 9.99 -8.72
C VAL A 159 11.86 11.37 -8.69
N TYR A 160 10.54 11.42 -8.53
CA TYR A 160 9.77 12.68 -8.49
C TYR A 160 9.79 13.52 -9.78
N GLY A 161 10.28 12.99 -10.91
CA GLY A 161 10.39 13.74 -12.16
C GLY A 161 11.61 14.66 -12.23
N GLU A 162 12.54 14.55 -11.28
CA GLU A 162 13.85 15.21 -11.34
C GLU A 162 14.90 14.18 -11.78
N LEU A 163 15.48 14.39 -12.97
CA LEU A 163 16.59 13.58 -13.48
C LEU A 163 17.90 13.98 -12.78
N PRO A 164 18.56 13.09 -12.01
CA PRO A 164 19.94 13.30 -11.61
C PRO A 164 20.85 12.91 -12.77
N ASP A 165 21.50 13.91 -13.38
CA ASP A 165 22.54 13.72 -14.39
C ASP A 165 23.80 13.16 -13.72
N LEU A 166 23.97 11.83 -13.78
CA LEU A 166 25.15 11.13 -13.26
C LEU A 166 26.05 10.63 -14.41
N ALA A 167 26.33 11.50 -15.37
CA ALA A 167 27.47 11.34 -16.27
C ALA A 167 28.76 11.80 -15.59
N GLY A 168 29.39 10.90 -14.83
CA GLY A 168 30.75 11.09 -14.30
C GLY A 168 31.82 11.00 -15.39
N GLU A 169 31.87 11.97 -16.30
CA GLU A 169 32.97 12.10 -17.27
C GLU A 169 34.15 12.82 -16.59
N ARG A 170 35.12 12.04 -16.12
CA ARG A 170 36.39 12.51 -15.56
C ARG A 170 37.13 13.30 -16.63
N SER A 171 37.08 14.64 -16.56
CA SER A 171 37.76 15.58 -17.44
C SER A 171 39.26 15.23 -17.60
N ARG A 172 39.61 14.61 -18.73
CA ARG A 172 40.99 14.63 -19.24
C ARG A 172 41.24 16.03 -19.80
N ARG A 173 41.70 16.95 -18.95
CA ARG A 173 42.42 18.14 -19.45
C ARG A 173 43.80 17.71 -19.90
N SER A 174 43.95 17.55 -21.21
CA SER A 174 45.24 17.63 -21.89
C SER A 174 45.85 19.01 -21.61
N HIS A 175 46.78 19.07 -20.66
CA HIS A 175 47.75 20.15 -20.61
C HIS A 175 48.75 19.93 -21.74
N GLN A 176 48.51 20.62 -22.86
CA GLN A 176 49.56 20.90 -23.82
C GLN A 176 50.31 22.13 -23.29
N ARG A 177 51.53 21.91 -22.80
CA ARG A 177 52.56 22.94 -22.59
C ARG A 177 53.76 22.56 -23.43
N GLU A 178 54.16 23.53 -24.24
CA GLU A 178 55.40 23.73 -24.99
C GLU A 178 56.52 22.68 -24.84
N GLN A 179 56.91 22.12 -25.98
CA GLN A 179 58.23 22.37 -26.61
C GLN A 179 58.11 22.17 -28.12
#